data_AF-A0A6P0RMP2-F1
#
_entry.id   AF-A0A6P0RMP2-F1
#
_cell.length_a   1.000
_cell.length_b   1.000
_cell.length_c   1.000
_cell.angle_alpha   90.00
_cell.angle_beta   90.00
_cell.angle_gamma   90.00
#
_symmetry.space_group_name_H-M   'P 1'
#
loop_
_entity.id
_entity.type
_entity.pdbx_description
1 polymer ?
#
loop_
_entity_poly.entity_id
_entity_poly.type
_entity_poly.pdbx_seq_one_letter_code
_entity_poly.pdbx_strand_id
1 'polypeptide(L)'
;MLNSQANYAIDNFFYLTSPNNSNIYEIGGDGINNNLSHPEKLNQVVTPKKVKETDLNPQFKSPIQDLTLTPQVINFYGRHSELKTLDDWIFNQNTRLISVLGISGIGKTTLVKKFIDRHLQKFELIIWKSLKYPKYLLLLLNDFLQVCQQEAKEIIDEKLKQLFALLTEKKCLIILDDVQNIFISGEFAEQYQTKYQDYQNFFQMMT
;
A
#
# COMPACT_ATOMS: atom_id res chain seq x y z
N MET A 1 -27.71 25.96 -16.78
CA MET A 1 -26.88 24.91 -17.43
C MET A 1 -25.71 24.61 -16.51
N LEU A 2 -25.88 23.64 -15.62
CA LEU A 2 -24.84 23.11 -14.74
C LEU A 2 -24.88 21.59 -14.94
N ASN A 3 -23.80 21.01 -15.43
CA ASN A 3 -23.48 19.59 -15.25
C ASN A 3 -21.96 19.46 -15.32
N SER A 4 -21.32 19.98 -14.27
CA SER A 4 -20.02 19.51 -13.81
C SER A 4 -20.32 18.34 -12.87
N GLN A 5 -20.53 17.15 -13.43
CA GLN A 5 -20.47 15.93 -12.64
C GLN A 5 -19.01 15.50 -12.61
N ALA A 6 -18.42 15.63 -11.43
CA ALA A 6 -17.04 15.30 -11.14
C ALA A 6 -16.77 13.83 -11.50
N ASN A 7 -15.71 13.63 -12.29
CA ASN A 7 -15.09 12.34 -12.51
C ASN A 7 -14.47 11.86 -11.18
N TYR A 8 -15.24 11.14 -10.37
CA TYR A 8 -14.70 10.37 -9.26
C TYR A 8 -14.09 9.09 -9.83
N ALA A 9 -12.78 9.14 -10.11
CA ALA A 9 -12.00 7.93 -10.37
C ALA A 9 -11.84 7.18 -9.04
N ILE A 10 -12.35 5.95 -9.00
CA ILE A 10 -12.22 5.05 -7.86
C ILE A 10 -10.91 4.30 -8.01
N ASP A 11 -9.87 4.79 -7.33
CA ASP A 11 -8.57 4.16 -7.35
C ASP A 11 -8.41 3.44 -6.01
N ASN A 12 -8.59 2.12 -5.99
CA ASN A 12 -8.43 1.33 -4.78
C ASN A 12 -6.95 1.08 -4.47
N PHE A 13 -6.64 0.96 -3.19
CA PHE A 13 -5.31 0.60 -2.66
C PHE A 13 -5.48 -0.64 -1.75
N PHE A 14 -4.40 -1.38 -1.50
CA PHE A 14 -4.40 -2.55 -0.62
C PHE A 14 -3.25 -2.44 0.39
N TYR A 15 -3.39 -3.07 1.56
CA TYR A 15 -2.43 -3.14 2.68
C TYR A 15 -2.68 -4.48 3.40
N LEU A 16 -1.71 -5.19 4.00
CA LEU A 16 -1.99 -6.33 4.91
C LEU A 16 -0.86 -6.61 5.91
N THR A 17 -1.15 -6.56 7.21
CA THR A 17 -0.35 -7.20 8.28
C THR A 17 -1.25 -7.79 9.38
N SER A 18 -0.86 -8.89 10.03
CA SER A 18 -1.62 -9.67 11.05
C SER A 18 -1.01 -9.57 12.48
N PRO A 19 -1.66 -9.95 13.61
CA PRO A 19 -3.07 -10.33 13.86
C PRO A 19 -3.83 -9.39 14.83
N ASN A 20 -5.16 -9.52 14.77
CA ASN A 20 -6.23 -8.99 15.62
C ASN A 20 -6.83 -7.62 15.23
N ASN A 21 -8.05 -7.73 14.70
CA ASN A 21 -9.05 -6.75 14.24
C ASN A 21 -8.98 -6.31 12.77
N SER A 22 -10.08 -6.52 12.06
CA SER A 22 -10.36 -6.03 10.71
C SER A 22 -11.17 -4.74 10.79
N ASN A 23 -10.58 -3.63 10.36
CA ASN A 23 -11.28 -2.38 10.11
C ASN A 23 -11.02 -1.96 8.64
N ILE A 24 -12.02 -1.38 7.98
CA ILE A 24 -11.98 -0.88 6.59
C ILE A 24 -12.11 0.65 6.62
N TYR A 25 -11.22 1.40 5.93
CA TYR A 25 -11.25 2.87 5.89
C TYR A 25 -10.93 3.46 4.50
N GLU A 26 -11.49 4.66 4.22
CA GLU A 26 -11.38 5.37 2.94
C GLU A 26 -10.87 6.82 3.11
N ILE A 27 -9.83 7.21 2.36
CA ILE A 27 -9.37 8.62 2.31
C ILE A 27 -10.04 9.34 1.14
N GLY A 28 -10.93 10.30 1.43
CA GLY A 28 -11.51 11.25 0.48
C GLY A 28 -11.01 12.69 0.75
N GLY A 29 -10.55 13.38 -0.29
CA GLY A 29 -10.01 14.74 -0.17
C GLY A 29 -11.09 15.81 -0.28
N ASP A 30 -11.52 16.35 0.86
CA ASP A 30 -12.08 17.70 0.98
C ASP A 30 -11.66 18.27 2.33
N GLY A 31 -10.96 19.42 2.34
CA GLY A 31 -10.65 20.12 3.59
C GLY A 31 -9.34 20.89 3.59
N ILE A 32 -9.42 22.15 3.17
CA ILE A 32 -8.52 23.24 3.57
C ILE A 32 -8.34 23.19 5.09
N ASN A 33 -7.11 23.15 5.60
CA ASN A 33 -6.76 23.75 6.88
C ASN A 33 -5.26 24.07 6.96
N ASN A 34 -5.00 25.38 6.92
CA ASN A 34 -3.74 26.01 7.27
C ASN A 34 -3.43 25.72 8.74
N ASN A 35 -2.19 25.37 9.08
CA ASN A 35 -1.55 25.89 10.28
C ASN A 35 -0.03 25.79 10.19
N LEU A 36 0.59 26.95 10.41
CA LEU A 36 2.01 27.19 10.52
C LEU A 36 2.57 26.61 11.82
N SER A 37 3.80 26.12 11.79
CA SER A 37 4.70 26.19 12.95
C SER A 37 6.17 26.23 12.49
N HIS A 38 6.90 27.22 12.99
CA HIS A 38 8.33 27.46 12.79
C HIS A 38 9.23 26.39 13.47
N PRO A 39 10.50 26.25 13.03
CA PRO A 39 11.48 25.36 13.65
C PRO A 39 12.37 26.09 14.67
N GLU A 40 12.71 25.43 15.78
CA GLU A 40 13.79 25.82 16.67
C GLU A 40 14.91 24.76 16.74
N LYS A 41 16.09 25.25 17.13
CA LYS A 41 17.44 24.88 16.70
C LYS A 41 18.11 23.74 17.49
N LEU A 42 18.88 22.94 16.74
CA LEU A 42 20.32 22.65 16.86
C LEU A 42 21.02 22.60 18.25
N ASN A 43 21.59 21.42 18.55
CA ASN A 43 22.95 21.11 19.01
C ASN A 43 22.99 20.15 20.21
N GLN A 44 23.70 19.03 20.07
CA GLN A 44 24.93 18.78 20.84
C GLN A 44 25.68 17.53 20.33
N VAL A 45 26.97 17.74 20.08
CA VAL A 45 28.00 16.76 19.73
C VAL A 45 28.59 16.19 21.02
N VAL A 46 28.66 14.87 21.15
CA VAL A 46 29.55 14.18 22.10
C VAL A 46 30.16 12.96 21.40
N THR A 47 31.49 12.89 21.39
CA THR A 47 32.33 11.81 20.84
C THR A 47 32.78 10.83 21.97
N PRO A 48 33.55 9.75 21.71
CA PRO A 48 33.05 8.39 21.84
C PRO A 48 33.66 7.65 23.05
N LYS A 49 32.90 6.75 23.68
CA LYS A 49 33.46 5.75 24.61
C LYS A 49 33.25 4.34 24.09
N LYS A 50 34.39 3.67 23.93
CA LYS A 50 34.57 2.28 23.49
C LYS A 50 34.20 1.37 24.66
N VAL A 51 33.15 0.58 24.51
CA VAL A 51 32.85 -0.57 25.38
C VAL A 51 32.79 -1.80 24.47
N LYS A 52 33.59 -2.82 24.81
CA LYS A 52 33.50 -4.17 24.25
C LYS A 52 32.50 -4.93 25.11
N GLU A 53 31.48 -5.56 24.52
CA GLU A 53 31.04 -6.91 24.87
C GLU A 53 29.86 -7.40 24.02
N THR A 54 30.01 -8.67 23.63
CA THR A 54 28.99 -9.72 23.42
C THR A 54 28.00 -9.67 22.26
N ASP A 55 28.03 -10.80 21.53
CA ASP A 55 27.17 -11.24 20.45
C ASP A 55 25.68 -11.19 20.78
N LEU A 56 24.96 -10.28 20.14
CA LEU A 56 23.57 -10.46 19.70
C LEU A 56 23.38 -9.52 18.49
N ASN A 57 23.71 -9.99 17.29
CA ASN A 57 23.27 -9.31 16.07
C ASN A 57 21.88 -9.86 15.71
N PRO A 58 20.75 -9.19 16.05
CA PRO A 58 19.52 -9.51 15.35
C PRO A 58 19.80 -9.21 13.89
N GLN A 59 19.86 -10.26 13.07
CA GLN A 59 19.96 -10.16 11.62
C GLN A 59 18.82 -9.25 11.16
N PHE A 60 19.12 -7.97 10.93
CA PHE A 60 18.23 -7.07 10.21
C PHE A 60 18.18 -7.61 8.78
N LYS A 61 17.29 -8.57 8.52
CA LYS A 61 16.96 -8.97 7.16
C LYS A 61 16.40 -7.73 6.48
N SER A 62 17.10 -7.26 5.45
CA SER A 62 16.61 -6.17 4.62
C SER A 62 15.23 -6.54 4.04
N PRO A 63 14.28 -5.61 3.98
CA PRO A 63 12.96 -5.89 3.44
C PRO A 63 13.08 -6.46 2.02
N ILE A 64 12.30 -7.49 1.71
CA ILE A 64 12.10 -7.91 0.32
C ILE A 64 11.26 -6.84 -0.35
N GLN A 65 11.76 -6.23 -1.42
CA GLN A 65 11.11 -5.08 -2.08
C GLN A 65 10.96 -5.36 -3.57
N ASP A 66 9.72 -5.34 -4.06
CA ASP A 66 9.42 -5.20 -5.49
C ASP A 66 8.82 -3.81 -5.74
N LEU A 67 9.72 -2.83 -5.86
CA LEU A 67 9.41 -1.42 -6.12
C LEU A 67 9.97 -0.93 -7.47
N THR A 68 10.41 -1.86 -8.32
CA THR A 68 11.14 -1.58 -9.57
C THR A 68 10.37 -0.71 -10.55
N LEU A 69 9.04 -0.80 -10.54
CA LEU A 69 8.14 -0.04 -11.42
C LEU A 69 7.47 1.15 -10.74
N THR A 70 7.90 1.52 -9.53
CA THR A 70 7.32 2.65 -8.82
C THR A 70 7.77 3.98 -9.41
N PRO A 71 6.89 5.00 -9.45
CA PRO A 71 7.30 6.32 -9.90
C PRO A 71 8.31 6.93 -8.92
N GLN A 72 9.26 7.70 -9.45
CA GLN A 72 10.14 8.50 -8.62
C GLN A 72 9.40 9.75 -8.14
N VAL A 73 9.44 10.00 -6.82
CA VAL A 73 8.86 11.21 -6.22
C VAL A 73 9.99 12.22 -6.02
N ILE A 74 10.19 13.09 -7.02
CA ILE A 74 11.22 14.13 -6.98
C ILE A 74 10.79 15.25 -6.02
N ASN A 75 9.56 15.72 -6.17
CA ASN A 75 8.97 16.77 -5.36
C ASN A 75 7.68 16.27 -4.71
N PHE A 76 7.45 16.64 -3.45
CA PHE A 76 6.24 16.32 -2.70
C PHE A 76 5.77 17.54 -1.93
N TYR A 77 4.55 18.01 -2.21
CA TYR A 77 3.99 19.24 -1.64
C TYR A 77 2.63 18.96 -1.01
N GLY A 78 2.38 19.58 0.15
CA GLY A 78 1.13 19.39 0.88
C GLY A 78 0.91 17.94 1.30
N ARG A 79 -0.37 17.56 1.48
CA ARG A 79 -0.82 16.19 1.78
C ARG A 79 -0.30 15.57 3.09
N HIS A 80 0.15 16.41 4.03
CA HIS A 80 0.68 15.96 5.33
C HIS A 80 -0.40 15.33 6.21
N SER A 81 -1.62 15.85 6.16
CA SER A 81 -2.79 15.29 6.83
C SER A 81 -3.06 13.85 6.37
N GLU A 82 -3.05 13.62 5.07
CA GLU A 82 -3.34 12.34 4.45
C GLU A 82 -2.22 11.33 4.73
N LEU A 83 -0.95 11.78 4.73
CA LEU A 83 0.16 10.94 5.21
C LEU A 83 -0.01 10.55 6.68
N LYS A 84 -0.39 11.50 7.54
CA LYS A 84 -0.64 11.22 8.95
C LYS A 84 -1.81 10.24 9.13
N THR A 85 -2.87 10.38 8.34
CA THR A 85 -3.99 9.43 8.33
C THR A 85 -3.52 8.02 7.94
N LEU A 86 -2.68 7.90 6.91
CA LEU A 86 -2.09 6.62 6.53
C LEU A 86 -1.22 6.04 7.66
N ASP A 87 -0.38 6.85 8.30
CA ASP A 87 0.41 6.44 9.47
C ASP A 87 -0.49 5.92 10.61
N ASP A 88 -1.54 6.66 10.95
CA ASP A 88 -2.45 6.30 12.04
C ASP A 88 -3.23 5.02 11.71
N TRP A 89 -3.77 4.89 10.49
CA TRP A 89 -4.51 3.71 10.10
C TRP A 89 -3.65 2.46 10.07
N ILE A 90 -2.44 2.57 9.54
CA ILE A 90 -1.53 1.44 9.36
C ILE A 90 -0.89 1.03 10.68
N PHE A 91 -0.34 1.98 11.44
CA PHE A 91 0.49 1.65 12.61
C PHE A 91 -0.26 1.70 13.94
N ASN A 92 -1.32 2.51 14.06
CA ASN A 92 -2.06 2.68 15.31
C ASN A 92 -3.38 1.92 15.33
N GLN A 93 -4.08 1.85 14.19
CA GLN A 93 -5.39 1.18 14.08
C GLN A 93 -5.30 -0.24 13.49
N ASN A 94 -4.11 -0.67 13.07
CA ASN A 94 -3.86 -1.98 12.45
C ASN A 94 -4.82 -2.26 11.28
N THR A 95 -5.14 -1.24 10.50
CA THR A 95 -6.08 -1.33 9.38
C THR A 95 -5.51 -2.27 8.33
N ARG A 96 -6.29 -3.29 7.94
CA ARG A 96 -5.88 -4.33 6.97
C ARG A 96 -6.36 -4.06 5.55
N LEU A 97 -7.11 -3.00 5.29
CA LEU A 97 -7.47 -2.61 3.95
C LEU A 97 -7.74 -1.11 3.92
N ILE A 98 -7.02 -0.40 3.05
CA ILE A 98 -7.11 1.05 2.92
C ILE A 98 -7.30 1.38 1.45
N SER A 99 -8.37 2.10 1.14
CA SER A 99 -8.55 2.71 -0.18
C SER A 99 -8.19 4.20 -0.14
N VAL A 100 -7.40 4.65 -1.12
CA VAL A 100 -7.01 6.07 -1.26
C VAL A 100 -7.71 6.64 -2.49
N LEU A 101 -8.81 7.35 -2.27
CA LEU A 101 -9.69 7.83 -3.32
C LEU A 101 -9.42 9.30 -3.66
N GLY A 102 -9.90 9.74 -4.81
CA GLY A 102 -9.87 11.15 -5.21
C GLY A 102 -9.77 11.35 -6.71
N ILE A 103 -9.90 12.61 -7.13
CA ILE A 103 -9.90 12.98 -8.55
C ILE A 103 -8.59 12.55 -9.26
N SER A 104 -8.69 12.35 -10.58
CA SER A 104 -7.51 12.03 -11.40
C SER A 104 -6.45 13.12 -11.29
N GLY A 105 -5.18 12.73 -11.24
CA GLY A 105 -4.05 13.66 -11.18
C GLY A 105 -3.80 14.32 -9.82
N ILE A 106 -4.62 14.09 -8.79
CA ILE A 106 -4.43 14.69 -7.44
C ILE A 106 -3.19 14.18 -6.69
N GLY A 107 -2.46 13.21 -7.26
CA GLY A 107 -1.23 12.67 -6.68
C GLY A 107 -1.43 11.53 -5.68
N LYS A 108 -2.45 10.68 -5.86
CA LYS A 108 -2.72 9.52 -4.98
C LYS A 108 -1.58 8.52 -4.99
N THR A 109 -1.13 8.12 -6.19
CA THR A 109 0.07 7.31 -6.38
C THR A 109 1.30 7.94 -5.72
N THR A 110 1.48 9.25 -5.87
CA THR A 110 2.59 10.00 -5.25
C THR A 110 2.51 10.00 -3.72
N LEU A 111 1.31 10.15 -3.14
CA LEU A 111 1.05 10.06 -1.71
C LEU A 111 1.47 8.69 -1.15
N VAL A 112 1.01 7.61 -1.77
CA VAL A 112 1.32 6.25 -1.30
C VAL A 112 2.80 5.93 -1.50
N LYS A 113 3.40 6.34 -2.62
CA LYS A 113 4.84 6.19 -2.81
C LYS A 113 5.64 6.96 -1.75
N LYS A 114 5.20 8.18 -1.39
CA LYS A 114 5.85 8.96 -0.34
C LYS A 114 5.73 8.31 1.04
N PHE A 115 4.59 7.69 1.33
CA PHE A 115 4.41 6.87 2.53
C PHE A 115 5.42 5.71 2.55
N ILE A 116 5.47 4.92 1.48
CA ILE A 116 6.42 3.79 1.37
C ILE A 116 7.85 4.24 1.61
N ASP A 117 8.29 5.32 0.96
CA ASP A 117 9.65 5.85 1.09
C ASP A 117 10.02 6.23 2.53
N ARG A 118 9.04 6.67 3.34
CA ARG A 118 9.24 6.99 4.75
C ARG A 118 9.29 5.75 5.65
N HIS A 119 8.69 4.65 5.22
CA HIS A 119 8.43 3.48 6.07
C HIS A 119 9.00 2.17 5.52
N LEU A 120 9.93 2.19 4.56
CA LEU A 120 10.56 0.98 3.99
C LEU A 120 11.01 -0.02 5.06
N GLN A 121 11.64 0.48 6.13
CA GLN A 121 12.20 -0.33 7.22
C GLN A 121 11.15 -0.89 8.20
N LYS A 122 9.87 -0.51 8.05
CA LYS A 122 8.77 -0.99 8.91
C LYS A 122 8.13 -2.28 8.41
N PHE A 123 8.42 -2.65 7.17
CA PHE A 123 7.87 -3.84 6.52
C PHE A 123 8.99 -4.82 6.20
N GLU A 124 8.68 -6.10 6.27
CA GLU A 124 9.57 -7.19 5.84
C GLU A 124 9.40 -7.50 4.35
N LEU A 125 8.24 -7.18 3.80
CA LEU A 125 7.91 -7.37 2.39
C LEU A 125 7.11 -6.17 1.88
N ILE A 126 7.55 -5.57 0.77
CA ILE A 126 6.79 -4.53 0.08
C ILE A 126 6.67 -4.93 -1.40
N ILE A 127 5.44 -5.02 -1.89
CA ILE A 127 5.16 -5.34 -3.29
C ILE A 127 4.31 -4.23 -3.87
N TRP A 128 4.75 -3.66 -4.99
CA TRP A 128 3.94 -2.74 -5.78
C TRP A 128 3.60 -3.36 -7.13
N LYS A 129 2.31 -3.46 -7.47
CA LYS A 129 1.83 -3.85 -8.81
C LYS A 129 0.87 -2.78 -9.34
N SER A 130 1.10 -2.32 -10.56
CA SER A 130 0.13 -1.48 -11.27
C SER A 130 -0.83 -2.37 -12.06
N LEU A 131 -2.11 -2.08 -11.95
CA LEU A 131 -3.19 -2.67 -12.74
C LEU A 131 -3.55 -1.80 -13.95
N LYS A 132 -2.67 -0.88 -14.38
CA LYS A 132 -2.85 -0.11 -15.63
C LYS A 132 -3.09 -1.01 -16.84
N TYR A 133 -2.46 -2.18 -16.85
CA TYR A 133 -2.70 -3.26 -17.79
C TYR A 133 -2.96 -4.55 -16.98
N PRO A 134 -4.19 -4.75 -16.48
CA PRO A 134 -4.43 -5.77 -15.47
C PRO A 134 -4.30 -7.18 -16.06
N LYS A 135 -3.59 -8.04 -15.33
CA LYS A 135 -3.51 -9.47 -15.63
C LYS A 135 -4.68 -10.21 -14.98
N TYR A 136 -4.96 -11.43 -15.41
CA TYR A 136 -5.83 -12.35 -14.66
C TYR A 136 -5.28 -12.54 -13.24
N LEU A 137 -6.17 -12.74 -12.25
CA LEU A 137 -5.77 -12.86 -10.85
C LEU A 137 -4.74 -13.99 -10.66
N LEU A 138 -4.90 -15.12 -11.35
CA LEU A 138 -3.96 -16.23 -11.30
C LEU A 138 -2.51 -15.80 -11.59
N LEU A 139 -2.32 -14.93 -12.58
CA LEU A 139 -1.00 -14.43 -12.96
C LEU A 139 -0.48 -13.41 -11.93
N LEU A 140 -1.36 -12.58 -11.36
CA LEU A 140 -0.99 -11.67 -10.28
C LEU A 140 -0.55 -12.44 -9.02
N LEU A 141 -1.24 -13.51 -8.65
CA LEU A 141 -0.86 -14.39 -7.54
C LEU A 141 0.51 -15.04 -7.78
N ASN A 142 0.80 -15.45 -9.02
CA ASN A 142 2.13 -15.95 -9.38
C ASN A 142 3.20 -14.87 -9.18
N ASP A 143 2.94 -13.65 -9.64
CA ASP A 143 3.87 -12.52 -9.46
C ASP A 143 4.14 -12.28 -7.96
N PHE A 144 3.12 -12.35 -7.10
CA PHE A 144 3.30 -12.21 -5.65
C PHE A 144 4.14 -13.32 -5.03
N LEU A 145 3.81 -14.59 -5.33
CA LEU A 145 4.54 -15.73 -4.80
C LEU A 145 5.99 -15.75 -5.29
N GLN A 146 6.24 -15.34 -6.54
CA GLN A 146 7.58 -15.20 -7.09
C GLN A 146 8.42 -14.16 -6.34
N VAL A 147 7.84 -12.98 -6.01
CA VAL A 147 8.54 -11.98 -5.18
C VAL A 147 8.87 -12.54 -3.80
N CYS A 148 7.97 -13.36 -3.23
CA CYS A 148 8.18 -14.07 -1.98
C CYS A 148 9.15 -15.26 -2.09
N GLN A 149 9.72 -15.53 -3.26
CA GLN A 149 10.58 -16.68 -3.56
C GLN A 149 9.90 -18.01 -3.20
N GLN A 150 8.58 -18.09 -3.42
CA GLN A 150 7.78 -19.29 -3.22
C GLN A 150 7.44 -19.92 -4.56
N GLU A 151 7.56 -21.23 -4.65
CA GLU A 151 7.03 -21.99 -5.78
C GLU A 151 5.51 -22.00 -5.71
N ALA A 152 4.89 -21.42 -6.74
CA ALA A 152 3.46 -21.27 -6.78
C ALA A 152 2.80 -22.60 -7.14
N LYS A 153 1.96 -23.13 -6.23
CA LYS A 153 1.15 -24.34 -6.50
C LYS A 153 0.25 -24.15 -7.72
N GLU A 154 -0.16 -25.21 -8.41
CA GLU A 154 -0.90 -25.07 -9.67
C GLU A 154 -2.33 -24.49 -9.49
N ILE A 155 -3.02 -24.86 -8.41
CA ILE A 155 -4.43 -24.55 -8.18
C ILE A 155 -4.58 -23.18 -7.49
N ILE A 156 -5.54 -22.37 -7.95
CA ILE A 156 -5.76 -20.99 -7.46
C ILE A 156 -6.02 -20.93 -5.95
N ASP A 157 -6.88 -21.79 -5.40
CA ASP A 157 -7.20 -21.84 -3.97
C ASP A 157 -5.96 -22.11 -3.11
N GLU A 158 -5.08 -22.97 -3.61
CA GLU A 158 -3.85 -23.32 -2.94
C GLU A 158 -2.80 -22.19 -3.02
N LYS A 159 -2.73 -21.47 -4.14
CA LYS A 159 -1.92 -20.24 -4.26
C LYS A 159 -2.41 -19.16 -3.30
N LEU A 160 -3.73 -19.00 -3.17
CA LEU A 160 -4.34 -18.06 -2.22
C LEU A 160 -3.94 -18.41 -0.79
N LYS A 161 -4.12 -19.67 -0.37
CA LYS A 161 -3.69 -20.14 0.96
C LYS A 161 -2.20 -19.88 1.21
N GLN A 162 -1.35 -20.16 0.22
CA GLN A 162 0.09 -19.87 0.31
C GLN A 162 0.35 -18.39 0.52
N LEU A 163 -0.26 -17.53 -0.30
CA LEU A 163 -0.10 -16.09 -0.19
C LEU A 163 -0.57 -15.58 1.19
N PHE A 164 -1.76 -16.00 1.64
CA PHE A 164 -2.30 -15.59 2.93
C PHE A 164 -1.47 -16.05 4.13
N ALA A 165 -0.89 -17.25 4.06
CA ALA A 165 0.04 -17.71 5.08
C ALA A 165 1.26 -16.78 5.19
N LEU A 166 1.87 -16.42 4.04
CA LEU A 166 3.01 -15.49 4.01
C LEU A 166 2.66 -14.10 4.57
N LEU A 167 1.46 -13.60 4.23
CA LEU A 167 0.97 -12.31 4.69
C LEU A 167 0.61 -12.29 6.18
N THR A 168 0.36 -13.46 6.76
CA THR A 168 0.11 -13.64 8.19
C THR A 168 1.41 -13.72 8.98
N GLU A 169 2.44 -14.33 8.40
CA GLU A 169 3.74 -14.55 9.05
C GLU A 169 4.64 -13.30 9.05
N LYS A 170 4.49 -12.43 8.05
CA LYS A 170 5.39 -11.28 7.83
C LYS A 170 4.62 -9.96 7.84
N LYS A 171 5.28 -8.89 8.28
CA LYS A 171 4.77 -7.52 8.07
C LYS A 171 4.91 -7.13 6.60
N CYS A 172 3.84 -7.32 5.84
CA CYS A 172 3.78 -7.05 4.41
C CYS A 172 3.08 -5.73 4.08
N LEU A 173 3.43 -5.16 2.92
CA LEU A 173 2.72 -4.05 2.31
C LEU A 173 2.55 -4.34 0.83
N ILE A 174 1.32 -4.66 0.40
CA ILE A 174 1.00 -4.92 -1.01
C ILE A 174 0.20 -3.76 -1.56
N ILE A 175 0.75 -3.03 -2.52
CA ILE A 175 0.08 -1.95 -3.23
C ILE A 175 -0.38 -2.46 -4.59
N LEU A 176 -1.68 -2.36 -4.84
CA LEU A 176 -2.23 -2.42 -6.20
C LEU A 176 -2.59 -1.00 -6.60
N ASP A 177 -1.83 -0.44 -7.53
CA ASP A 177 -2.15 0.86 -8.14
C ASP A 177 -3.07 0.64 -9.35
N ASP A 178 -3.77 1.68 -9.79
CA ASP A 178 -4.58 1.65 -11.01
C ASP A 178 -5.74 0.62 -11.01
N VAL A 179 -6.30 0.31 -9.84
CA VAL A 179 -7.35 -0.71 -9.68
C VAL A 179 -8.62 -0.39 -10.47
N GLN A 180 -8.91 0.87 -10.76
CA GLN A 180 -10.03 1.29 -11.60
C GLN A 180 -10.11 0.52 -12.94
N ASN A 181 -8.97 0.06 -13.46
CA ASN A 181 -8.89 -0.64 -14.75
C ASN A 181 -9.43 -2.06 -14.75
N ILE A 182 -9.79 -2.63 -13.59
CA ILE A 182 -10.49 -3.93 -13.52
C ILE A 182 -12.02 -3.78 -13.50
N PHE A 183 -12.53 -2.56 -13.34
CA PHE A 183 -13.96 -2.25 -13.38
C PHE A 183 -14.44 -1.93 -14.80
N ILE A 184 -15.75 -2.02 -15.01
CA ILE A 184 -16.41 -1.62 -16.25
C ILE A 184 -16.40 -0.09 -16.34
N SER A 185 -15.83 0.46 -17.41
CA SER A 185 -15.82 1.91 -17.66
C SER A 185 -17.22 2.45 -17.92
N GLY A 186 -17.59 3.53 -17.23
CA GLY A 186 -18.84 4.26 -17.49
C GLY A 186 -20.07 3.73 -16.74
N GLU A 187 -19.93 2.66 -15.95
CA GLU A 187 -20.95 2.27 -14.97
C GLU A 187 -20.58 2.81 -13.58
N PHE A 188 -21.59 2.92 -12.70
CA PHE A 188 -21.33 3.16 -11.29
C PHE A 188 -20.44 2.01 -10.78
N ALA A 189 -19.19 2.35 -10.49
CA ALA A 189 -18.44 1.86 -9.35
C ALA A 189 -19.06 0.65 -8.64
N GLU A 190 -18.72 -0.58 -9.08
CA GLU A 190 -18.95 -1.85 -8.36
C GLU A 190 -18.91 -3.06 -9.31
N GLN A 191 -19.09 -2.85 -10.63
CA GLN A 191 -19.06 -3.95 -11.58
C GLN A 191 -17.65 -4.20 -12.14
N TYR A 192 -17.10 -5.37 -11.82
CA TYR A 192 -15.87 -5.87 -12.42
C TYR A 192 -16.11 -6.26 -13.87
N GLN A 193 -15.13 -6.00 -14.75
CA GLN A 193 -15.14 -6.59 -16.09
C GLN A 193 -15.20 -8.11 -15.95
N THR A 194 -15.92 -8.81 -16.84
CA THR A 194 -16.13 -10.27 -16.77
C THR A 194 -14.84 -11.06 -16.54
N LYS A 195 -13.74 -10.66 -17.18
CA LYS A 195 -12.42 -11.30 -17.07
C LYS A 195 -11.69 -11.08 -15.73
N TYR A 196 -12.18 -10.18 -14.89
CA TYR A 196 -11.57 -9.80 -13.60
C TYR A 196 -12.52 -9.96 -12.42
N GLN A 197 -13.62 -10.71 -12.57
CA GLN A 197 -14.58 -10.96 -11.49
C GLN A 197 -13.95 -11.68 -10.28
N ASP A 198 -12.91 -12.47 -10.52
CA ASP A 198 -12.15 -13.17 -9.50
C ASP A 198 -11.45 -12.23 -8.50
N TYR A 199 -11.14 -11.00 -8.91
CA TYR A 199 -10.61 -9.98 -8.00
C TYR A 199 -11.57 -9.59 -6.88
N GLN A 200 -12.89 -9.67 -7.10
CA GLN A 200 -13.88 -9.38 -6.06
C GLN A 200 -13.72 -10.33 -4.87
N ASN A 201 -13.69 -11.64 -5.15
CA ASN A 201 -13.52 -12.67 -4.12
C ASN A 201 -12.16 -12.52 -3.44
N PHE A 202 -11.11 -12.23 -4.22
CA PHE A 202 -9.79 -11.98 -3.68
C PHE A 202 -9.78 -10.85 -2.66
N PHE A 203 -10.39 -9.70 -2.97
CA PHE A 203 -10.46 -8.57 -2.06
C PHE A 203 -11.34 -8.84 -0.83
N GLN A 204 -12.43 -9.59 -0.98
CA GLN A 204 -13.25 -10.03 0.16
C GLN A 204 -12.50 -10.95 1.12
N MET A 205 -11.61 -11.80 0.61
CA MET A 205 -10.76 -12.65 1.47
C MET A 205 -9.67 -11.84 2.22
N MET A 206 -9.40 -10.60 1.81
CA MET A 206 -8.41 -9.72 2.45
C MET A 206 -8.98 -8.98 3.66
N THR A 207 -10.30 -8.75 3.70
CA THR A 207 -11.01 -8.04 4.79
C THR A 207 -11.28 -8.95 5.98
#